data_AF-A0A1L5L3P9-F1
#
_entry.id   AF-A0A1L5L3P9-F1
#
_cell.length_a   1.000
_cell.length_b   1.000
_cell.length_c   1.000
_cell.angle_alpha   90.00
_cell.angle_beta   90.00
_cell.angle_gamma   90.00
#
_symmetry.space_group_name_H-M   'P 1'
#
loop_
_entity.id
_entity.type
_entity.pdbx_description
1 polymer ?
#
loop_
_entity_poly.entity_id
_entity_poly.type
_entity_poly.pdbx_seq_one_letter_code
_entity_poly.pdbx_strand_id
1 'polypeptide(L)'
;PPVSPHLLWLVDDADTLFDPFGTDPLCARLKDALGDHDVTVVFAVETSKHIRIPEHCGTRIVFPTGERTVDLMDGIPAGLLSQCGPDDIMTAGRAVLLREGNALWIQCAMAKN
;
A
#
# COMPACT_ATOMS: atom_id res chain seq x y z
N PRO A 1 -33.47 8.28 5.31
CA PRO A 1 -32.36 9.04 5.92
C PRO A 1 -31.25 9.29 4.87
N PRO A 2 -30.63 10.49 4.82
CA PRO A 2 -29.43 10.67 4.01
C PRO A 2 -28.32 9.75 4.55
N VAL A 3 -27.61 9.08 3.65
CA VAL A 3 -26.45 8.26 4.02
C VAL A 3 -25.36 9.24 4.47
N SER A 4 -24.81 9.04 5.67
CA SER A 4 -23.66 9.82 6.11
C SER A 4 -22.55 9.71 5.05
N PRO A 5 -21.88 10.80 4.67
CA PRO A 5 -20.82 10.74 3.68
C PRO A 5 -19.70 9.84 4.21
N HIS A 6 -19.32 8.85 3.41
CA HIS A 6 -18.20 7.95 3.69
C HIS A 6 -16.89 8.74 3.66
N LEU A 7 -16.07 8.65 4.72
CA LEU A 7 -14.85 9.44 4.82
C LEU A 7 -13.71 8.75 4.08
N LEU A 8 -13.00 9.49 3.23
CA LEU A 8 -11.73 9.06 2.62
C LEU A 8 -10.58 9.85 3.25
N TRP A 9 -9.66 9.15 3.90
CA TRP A 9 -8.44 9.75 4.45
C TRP A 9 -7.23 9.32 3.63
N LEU A 10 -6.61 10.29 2.94
CA LEU A 10 -5.37 10.11 2.20
C LEU A 10 -4.18 10.51 3.07
N VAL A 11 -3.19 9.63 3.19
CA VAL A 11 -1.97 9.86 3.98
C VAL A 11 -0.75 9.56 3.12
N ASP A 12 -0.04 10.60 2.73
CA ASP A 12 1.23 10.46 2.01
C ASP A 12 2.39 10.34 3.02
N ASP A 13 3.50 9.70 2.62
CA ASP A 13 4.71 9.51 3.44
C ASP A 13 4.43 9.01 4.88
N ALA A 14 3.60 7.97 5.01
CA ALA A 14 3.03 7.54 6.27
C ALA A 14 3.99 6.74 7.20
N ASP A 15 5.24 6.51 6.80
CA ASP A 15 6.19 5.62 7.51
C ASP A 15 6.31 5.95 9.00
N THR A 16 6.41 7.24 9.34
CA THR A 16 6.54 7.70 10.73
C THR A 16 5.28 7.50 11.57
N LEU A 17 4.10 7.48 10.93
CA LEU A 17 2.81 7.26 11.62
C LEU A 17 2.59 5.79 11.98
N PHE A 18 3.26 4.88 11.29
CA PHE A 18 3.26 3.45 11.59
C PHE A 18 4.37 3.04 12.57
N ASP A 19 5.33 3.90 12.87
CA ASP A 19 6.37 3.62 13.85
C ASP A 19 5.73 3.24 15.21
N PRO A 20 6.01 2.03 15.76
CA PRO A 20 5.51 1.61 17.06
C PRO A 20 5.86 2.56 18.21
N PHE A 21 6.93 3.34 18.06
CA PHE A 21 7.42 4.31 19.05
C PHE A 21 7.12 5.77 18.66
N GLY A 22 6.38 5.99 17.57
CA GLY A 22 5.97 7.32 17.15
C GLY A 22 5.14 8.03 18.23
N THR A 23 5.47 9.30 18.49
CA THR A 23 4.80 10.14 19.50
C THR A 23 3.81 11.13 18.90
N ASP A 24 3.68 11.15 17.57
CA ASP A 24 2.74 12.02 16.89
C ASP A 24 1.30 11.61 17.26
N PRO A 25 0.44 12.56 17.68
CA PRO A 25 -0.98 12.29 17.91
C PRO A 25 -1.71 11.65 16.71
N LEU A 26 -1.23 11.88 15.48
CA LEU A 26 -1.74 11.28 14.26
C LEU A 26 -1.52 9.76 14.22
N CYS A 27 -0.51 9.21 14.91
CA CYS A 27 -0.29 7.76 14.97
C CYS A 27 -1.50 7.04 15.58
N ALA A 28 -2.06 7.59 16.67
CA ALA A 28 -3.25 7.04 17.32
C ALA A 28 -4.48 7.19 16.42
N ARG A 29 -4.67 8.37 15.83
CA ARG A 29 -5.80 8.64 14.93
C ARG A 29 -5.80 7.74 13.70
N LEU A 30 -4.62 7.48 13.11
CA LEU A 30 -4.48 6.59 11.97
C LEU A 30 -4.86 5.16 12.35
N LYS A 31 -4.43 4.68 13.52
CA LYS A 31 -4.81 3.35 14.04
C LYS A 31 -6.31 3.22 14.25
N ASP A 32 -6.94 4.23 14.83
CA ASP A 32 -8.40 4.26 15.01
C ASP A 32 -9.13 4.23 13.67
N ALA A 33 -8.69 5.05 12.70
CA ALA A 33 -9.29 5.11 11.37
C ALA A 33 -9.12 3.82 10.57
N LEU A 34 -7.99 3.10 10.72
CA LEU A 34 -7.79 1.79 10.07
C LEU A 34 -8.76 0.71 10.60
N GLY A 35 -9.26 0.88 11.84
CA GLY A 35 -10.25 0.00 12.44
C GLY A 35 -11.71 0.43 12.22
N ASP A 36 -11.94 1.61 11.64
CA ASP A 36 -13.28 2.18 11.44
C ASP A 36 -13.82 1.82 10.04
N HIS A 37 -14.97 1.15 9.99
CA HIS A 37 -15.59 0.74 8.73
C HIS A 37 -16.23 1.89 7.94
N ASP A 38 -16.48 3.04 8.58
CA ASP A 38 -17.02 4.24 7.93
C ASP A 38 -15.91 5.13 7.34
N VAL A 39 -14.64 4.72 7.50
CA VAL A 39 -13.47 5.41 6.96
C VAL A 39 -12.72 4.49 6.00
N THR A 40 -12.46 4.98 4.79
CA THR A 40 -11.44 4.38 3.92
C THR A 40 -10.14 5.14 4.10
N VAL A 41 -9.10 4.44 4.55
CA VAL A 41 -7.74 4.98 4.61
C VAL A 41 -6.98 4.52 3.37
N VAL A 42 -6.36 5.46 2.67
CA VAL A 42 -5.37 5.18 1.62
C VAL A 42 -4.08 5.83 2.07
N PHE A 43 -3.03 5.02 2.22
CA PHE A 43 -1.73 5.50 2.66
C PHE A 43 -0.62 5.06 1.70
N ALA A 44 0.39 5.90 1.57
CA ALA A 44 1.65 5.57 0.90
C ALA A 44 2.75 5.45 1.96
N VAL A 45 3.63 4.48 1.80
CA VAL A 45 4.84 4.30 2.60
C VAL A 45 6.00 3.94 1.70
N GLU A 46 7.20 4.37 2.08
CA GLU A 46 8.43 3.95 1.42
C GLU A 46 8.77 2.49 1.76
N THR A 47 8.48 2.07 3.00
CA THR A 47 8.77 0.70 3.46
C THR A 47 7.57 0.05 4.13
N SER A 48 7.40 -1.26 3.92
CA SER A 48 6.36 -2.05 4.58
C SER A 48 6.73 -2.49 6.01
N LYS A 49 7.90 -2.12 6.51
CA LYS A 49 8.52 -2.63 7.75
C LYS A 49 7.60 -2.59 8.98
N HIS A 50 6.79 -1.54 9.09
CA HIS A 50 5.88 -1.32 10.21
C HIS A 50 4.41 -1.59 9.86
N ILE A 51 4.13 -2.00 8.63
CA ILE A 51 2.80 -2.35 8.16
C ILE A 51 2.53 -3.82 8.50
N ARG A 52 1.38 -4.09 9.12
CA ARG A 52 0.90 -5.46 9.32
C ARG A 52 0.09 -5.86 8.11
N ILE A 53 0.59 -6.81 7.34
CA ILE A 53 -0.07 -7.34 6.16
C ILE A 53 -0.63 -8.73 6.51
N PRO A 54 -1.93 -8.99 6.26
CA PRO A 54 -2.90 -8.15 5.55
C PRO A 54 -3.73 -7.22 6.45
N GLU A 55 -3.52 -7.20 7.77
CA GLU A 55 -4.42 -6.57 8.74
C GLU A 55 -4.63 -5.07 8.53
N HIS A 56 -3.60 -4.34 8.11
CA HIS A 56 -3.69 -2.90 7.81
C HIS A 56 -4.08 -2.61 6.35
N CYS A 57 -3.85 -3.55 5.43
CA CYS A 57 -4.13 -3.35 4.00
C CYS A 57 -4.38 -4.66 3.23
N GLY A 58 -5.65 -5.05 3.14
CA GLY A 58 -6.10 -6.19 2.32
C GLY A 58 -6.03 -5.94 0.80
N THR A 59 -6.00 -4.67 0.39
CA THR A 59 -5.74 -4.22 -0.99
C THR A 59 -4.52 -3.32 -0.99
N ARG A 60 -3.55 -3.55 -1.88
CA ARG A 60 -2.34 -2.72 -1.97
C ARG A 60 -1.75 -2.71 -3.38
N ILE A 61 -1.04 -1.63 -3.68
CA ILE A 61 -0.23 -1.46 -4.89
C ILE A 61 1.22 -1.49 -4.43
N VAL A 62 2.00 -2.45 -4.91
CA VAL A 62 3.41 -2.60 -4.57
C VAL A 62 4.24 -2.22 -5.79
N PHE A 63 5.09 -1.22 -5.66
CA PHE A 63 6.10 -0.89 -6.67
C PHE A 63 7.32 -1.78 -6.39
N PRO A 64 7.70 -2.68 -7.30
CA PRO A 64 8.81 -3.61 -7.07
C PRO A 64 10.12 -2.85 -6.83
N THR A 65 10.86 -3.29 -5.83
CA THR A 65 12.17 -2.74 -5.47
C THR A 65 13.29 -3.33 -6.31
N GLY A 66 13.05 -4.49 -6.93
CA GLY A 66 14.08 -5.30 -7.59
C GLY A 66 14.89 -6.17 -6.63
N GLU A 67 14.70 -6.01 -5.32
CA GLU A 67 15.26 -6.90 -4.31
C GLU A 67 14.24 -8.00 -3.99
N ARG A 68 14.54 -9.21 -4.48
CA ARG A 68 13.59 -10.33 -4.47
C ARG A 68 13.03 -10.62 -3.08
N THR A 69 13.83 -10.48 -2.02
CA THR A 69 13.39 -10.81 -0.66
C THR A 69 12.34 -9.82 -0.17
N VAL A 70 12.58 -8.53 -0.35
CA VAL A 70 11.64 -7.46 -0.02
C VAL A 70 10.35 -7.59 -0.81
N ASP A 71 10.44 -7.77 -2.13
CA ASP A 71 9.25 -7.88 -3.00
C ASP A 71 8.34 -9.06 -2.61
N LEU A 72 8.93 -10.18 -2.18
CA LEU A 72 8.19 -11.33 -1.64
C LEU A 72 7.57 -11.04 -0.27
N MET A 73 8.27 -10.32 0.59
CA MET A 73 7.76 -9.91 1.91
C MET A 73 6.59 -8.92 1.80
N ASP A 74 6.61 -8.05 0.78
CA ASP A 74 5.48 -7.17 0.44
C ASP A 74 4.29 -7.95 -0.17
N GLY A 75 4.51 -9.23 -0.45
CA GLY A 75 3.51 -10.21 -0.84
C GLY A 75 3.28 -10.32 -2.33
N ILE A 76 4.23 -9.89 -3.17
CA ILE A 76 4.21 -10.22 -4.60
C ILE A 76 4.43 -11.73 -4.74
N PRO A 77 3.54 -12.49 -5.42
CA PRO A 77 3.72 -13.92 -5.57
C PRO A 77 4.99 -14.27 -6.35
N ALA A 78 5.73 -15.29 -5.89
CA ALA A 78 7.01 -15.68 -6.49
C ALA A 78 6.93 -15.97 -8.00
N GLY A 79 5.84 -16.58 -8.46
CA GLY A 79 5.61 -16.88 -9.88
C GLY A 79 5.26 -15.64 -10.72
N LEU A 80 4.72 -14.59 -10.11
CA LEU A 80 4.52 -13.30 -10.77
C LEU A 80 5.83 -12.51 -10.81
N LEU A 81 6.59 -12.53 -9.70
CA LEU A 81 7.88 -11.88 -9.60
C LEU A 81 8.93 -12.50 -10.55
N SER A 82 8.86 -13.80 -10.84
CA SER A 82 9.74 -14.43 -11.84
C SER A 82 9.50 -13.97 -13.28
N GLN A 83 8.38 -13.31 -13.54
CA GLN A 83 8.07 -12.70 -14.85
C GLN A 83 8.58 -11.27 -14.93
N CYS A 84 9.06 -10.70 -13.82
CA CYS A 84 9.59 -9.34 -13.75
C CYS A 84 10.86 -9.22 -14.60
N GLY A 85 10.79 -8.43 -15.66
CA GLY A 85 11.94 -8.02 -16.44
C GLY A 85 12.61 -6.77 -15.86
N PRO A 86 13.83 -6.43 -16.32
CA PRO A 86 14.49 -5.18 -15.94
C PRO A 86 13.63 -3.93 -16.25
N ASP A 87 12.90 -3.96 -17.36
CA ASP A 87 12.03 -2.86 -17.77
C ASP A 87 10.85 -2.65 -16.82
N ASP A 88 10.38 -3.71 -16.14
CA ASP A 88 9.27 -3.61 -15.20
C ASP A 88 9.67 -2.80 -13.95
N ILE A 89 10.92 -2.95 -13.49
CA ILE A 89 11.44 -2.23 -12.32
C ILE A 89 11.76 -0.77 -12.67
N MET A 90 12.25 -0.53 -13.89
CA MET A 90 12.69 0.80 -14.33
C MET A 90 11.55 1.69 -14.84
N THR A 91 10.37 1.12 -15.09
CA THR A 91 9.22 1.89 -15.59
C THR A 91 8.46 2.55 -14.45
N ALA A 92 8.51 3.88 -14.37
CA ALA A 92 7.74 4.63 -13.39
C ALA A 92 6.23 4.29 -13.46
N GLY A 93 5.62 4.03 -12.30
CA GLY A 93 4.23 3.63 -12.21
C GLY A 93 3.95 2.16 -12.51
N ARG A 94 4.95 1.35 -12.88
CA ARG A 94 4.79 -0.09 -13.01
C ARG A 94 4.74 -0.73 -11.62
N ALA A 95 3.68 -1.48 -11.35
CA ALA A 95 3.40 -2.01 -10.03
C ALA A 95 2.64 -3.34 -10.07
N VAL A 96 2.51 -3.98 -8.91
CA VAL A 96 1.64 -5.14 -8.70
C VAL A 96 0.45 -4.73 -7.84
N LEU A 97 -0.76 -4.95 -8.34
CA LEU A 97 -1.99 -4.83 -7.56
C LEU A 97 -2.27 -6.16 -6.85
N LEU A 98 -2.40 -6.11 -5.54
CA LEU A 98 -2.72 -7.23 -4.66
C LEU A 98 -4.10 -7.00 -4.04
N ARG A 99 -5.03 -7.93 -4.25
CA ARG A 99 -6.40 -7.86 -3.71
C ARG A 99 -7.05 -9.24 -3.62
N GLU A 100 -7.57 -9.59 -2.44
CA GLU A 100 -8.39 -10.82 -2.24
C GLU A 100 -7.70 -12.10 -2.77
N GLY A 101 -6.39 -12.24 -2.55
CA GLY A 101 -5.60 -13.38 -3.02
C GLY A 101 -5.21 -13.33 -4.51
N ASN A 102 -5.64 -12.30 -5.24
CA ASN A 102 -5.23 -12.05 -6.62
C ASN A 102 -4.02 -11.10 -6.66
N ALA A 103 -3.17 -11.31 -7.65
CA ALA A 103 -2.03 -10.46 -7.96
C ALA A 103 -1.96 -10.24 -9.48
N LEU A 104 -1.81 -9.00 -9.91
CA LEU A 104 -1.60 -8.69 -11.33
C LEU A 104 -0.66 -7.49 -11.51
N TRP A 105 0.11 -7.52 -12.60
CA TRP A 105 0.85 -6.37 -13.06
C TRP A 105 -0.10 -5.27 -13.53
N ILE A 106 0.17 -4.04 -13.10
CA ILE A 106 -0.55 -2.83 -13.51
C ILE A 106 0.45 -1.76 -13.93
N GLN A 107 -0.02 -0.83 -14.77
CA GLN A 107 0.67 0.41 -15.07
C GLN A 107 -0.21 1.55 -14.59
N CYS A 108 0.28 2.31 -13.62
CA CYS A 108 -0.39 3.52 -13.18
C CYS A 108 -0.44 4.53 -14.34
N ALA A 109 -1.62 5.11 -14.56
CA ALA A 109 -1.79 6.15 -15.56
C ALA A 109 -1.05 7.41 -15.10
N MET A 110 -0.26 7.99 -16.01
CA MET A 110 0.33 9.30 -15.77
C MET A 110 -0.75 10.36 -15.96
N ALA A 111 -0.97 11.20 -14.95
CA ALA A 111 -1.80 12.36 -15.12
C ALA A 111 -1.20 13.23 -16.23
N LYS A 112 -2.00 13.57 -17.25
CA LYS A 112 -1.62 14.64 -18.17
C LYS A 112 -1.81 15.94 -17.41
N ASN A 113 -0.71 16.66 -17.21
CA ASN A 113 -0.73 18.03 -16.71
C ASN A 113 -1.52 18.95 -17.66
#